data_AF-A0A7W8NC03-F1
#
_entry.id   AF-A0A7W8NC03-F1
#
_cell.length_a   1.000
_cell.length_b   1.000
_cell.length_c   1.000
_cell.angle_alpha   90.00
_cell.angle_beta   90.00
_cell.angle_gamma   90.00
#
_symmetry.space_group_name_H-M   'P 1'
#
loop_
_entity.id
_entity.type
_entity.pdbx_description
1 polymer ?
#
loop_
_entity_poly.entity_id
_entity_poly.type
_entity_poly.pdbx_seq_one_letter_code
_entity_poly.pdbx_strand_id
1 'polypeptide(L)' 'MALWIFCGFILLSATFILMLSMGPLKAAPNAGALRTVAFVQFAAAALLAVARVAGAA' A
#
# COMPACT_ATOMS: atom_id res chain seq x y z
N MET A 1 -6.27 18.23 1.86
CA MET A 1 -4.84 18.17 1.49
C MET A 1 -4.09 17.06 2.22
N ALA A 2 -4.14 17.00 3.56
CA ALA A 2 -3.44 15.97 4.36
C ALA A 2 -3.80 14.52 3.98
N LEU A 3 -5.06 14.25 3.66
CA LEU A 3 -5.54 12.93 3.23
C LEU A 3 -4.86 12.41 1.95
N TRP A 4 -4.58 13.30 0.99
CA TRP A 4 -3.88 12.94 -0.23
C TRP A 4 -2.40 12.66 0.02
N ILE A 5 -1.77 13.41 0.93
CA ILE A 5 -0.38 13.18 1.36
C ILE A 5 -0.28 11.81 2.06
N PHE A 6 -1.22 11.50 2.95
CA PHE A 6 -1.27 10.21 3.65
C PHE A 6 -1.52 9.05 2.67
N CYS A 7 -2.45 9.21 1.73
CA CYS A 7 -2.69 8.23 0.68
C CYS A 7 -1.45 8.00 -0.19
N GLY A 8 -0.73 9.07 -0.56
CA GLY A 8 0.55 9.00 -1.26
C GLY A 8 1.62 8.26 -0.46
N PHE A 9 1.71 8.49 0.85
CA PHE A 9 2.64 7.78 1.74
C PHE A 9 2.34 6.28 1.82
N ILE A 10 1.06 5.90 1.92
CA ILE A 10 0.63 4.50 1.90
C ILE A 10 1.02 3.83 0.57
N LEU A 11 0.76 4.49 -0.56
CA LEU A 11 1.12 3.97 -1.88
C LEU A 11 2.64 3.80 -2.04
N LEU A 12 3.43 4.77 -1.58
CA LEU A 12 4.89 4.69 -1.61
C LEU A 12 5.40 3.51 -0.76
N SER A 13 4.86 3.36 0.46
CA SER A 13 5.18 2.25 1.36
C SER A 13 4.83 0.89 0.75
N ALA A 14 3.62 0.75 0.19
CA ALA A 14 3.17 -0.47 -0.46
C ALA A 14 4.05 -0.83 -1.66
N THR A 15 4.42 0.16 -2.47
CA THR A 15 5.30 -0.02 -3.63
C THR A 15 6.70 -0.47 -3.18
N PHE A 16 7.24 0.11 -2.10
CA PHE A 16 8.53 -0.27 -1.57
C PHE A 16 8.55 -1.71 -1.03
N ILE A 17 7.52 -2.11 -0.28
CA ILE A 17 7.36 -3.48 0.23
C ILE A 17 7.23 -4.47 -0.93
N LEU A 18 6.48 -4.11 -1.96
CA LEU A 18 6.25 -4.97 -3.13
C LEU A 18 7.51 -5.10 -3.99
N MET A 19 8.26 -4.00 -4.17
CA MET A 19 9.57 -4.00 -4.83
C MET A 19 10.58 -4.87 -4.09
N LEU A 20 10.66 -4.75 -2.76
CA LEU A 20 11.53 -5.58 -1.93
C LEU A 20 11.11 -7.06 -1.99
N SER A 21 9.81 -7.35 -1.96
CA SER A 21 9.27 -8.71 -2.03
C SER A 21 9.44 -9.37 -3.42
N MET A 22 9.48 -8.59 -4.51
CA MET A 22 9.73 -9.09 -5.87
C MET A 22 11.21 -9.15 -6.24
N GLY A 23 12.06 -8.35 -5.61
CA GLY A 23 13.50 -8.36 -5.82
C GLY A 23 14.25 -9.12 -4.72
N PRO A 24 14.95 -8.43 -3.81
CA PRO A 24 15.92 -9.03 -2.88
C PRO A 24 15.31 -10.02 -1.88
N LEU A 25 14.02 -9.86 -1.51
CA LEU A 25 13.34 -10.73 -0.56
C LEU A 25 12.47 -11.79 -1.23
N LYS A 26 12.55 -11.98 -2.56
CA LYS A 26 11.72 -12.96 -3.28
C LYS A 26 11.92 -14.40 -2.81
N ALA A 27 13.13 -14.74 -2.36
CA ALA A 27 13.48 -16.06 -1.83
C ALA A 27 13.23 -16.21 -0.33
N ALA A 28 12.82 -15.14 0.37
CA ALA A 28 12.51 -15.23 1.79
C ALA A 28 11.20 -16.00 1.99
N PRO A 29 11.11 -16.89 3.00
CA PRO A 29 9.88 -17.65 3.28
C PRO A 29 8.67 -16.74 3.57
N ASN A 30 8.94 -15.51 4.01
CA ASN A 30 7.94 -14.52 4.40
C ASN A 30 7.50 -13.62 3.23
N ALA A 31 8.07 -13.80 2.02
CA ALA A 31 7.79 -12.95 0.86
C ALA A 31 6.29 -12.93 0.51
N GLY A 32 5.60 -14.06 0.71
CA GLY A 32 4.15 -14.18 0.56
C GLY A 32 3.40 -13.22 1.49
N ALA A 33 3.72 -13.24 2.78
CA ALA A 33 3.11 -12.36 3.77
C ALA A 33 3.37 -10.87 3.46
N LEU A 34 4.59 -10.51 3.02
CA LEU A 34 4.88 -9.13 2.59
C LEU A 34 4.03 -8.69 1.40
N ARG A 35 3.76 -9.59 0.43
CA ARG A 35 2.85 -9.28 -0.69
C ARG A 35 1.42 -9.06 -0.21
N THR A 36 0.94 -9.87 0.74
CA THR A 36 -0.40 -9.71 1.31
C THR A 36 -0.55 -8.37 2.02
N VAL A 37 0.46 -7.96 2.81
CA VAL A 37 0.48 -6.66 3.49
C VAL A 37 0.48 -5.51 2.47
N ALA A 38 1.28 -5.59 1.40
CA ALA A 38 1.28 -4.58 0.35
C ALA A 38 -0.10 -4.49 -0.34
N PHE A 39 -0.76 -5.62 -0.60
CA PHE A 39 -2.10 -5.66 -1.18
C PHE A 39 -3.15 -4.98 -0.29
N VAL A 40 -3.09 -5.23 1.02
CA VAL A 40 -3.97 -4.58 2.01
C VAL A 40 -3.70 -3.07 2.07
N GLN A 41 -2.45 -2.64 1.96
CA GLN A 41 -2.13 -1.21 1.90
C GLN A 41 -2.67 -0.54 0.63
N PHE A 42 -2.59 -1.19 -0.53
CA PHE A 42 -3.25 -0.70 -1.75
C PHE A 42 -4.77 -0.61 -1.58
N ALA A 43 -5.40 -1.61 -0.95
CA ALA A 43 -6.84 -1.58 -0.66
C ALA A 43 -7.21 -0.44 0.30
N ALA A 44 -6.39 -0.18 1.33
CA ALA A 44 -6.60 0.93 2.25
C ALA A 44 -6.43 2.29 1.57
N ALA A 45 -5.43 2.45 0.71
CA ALA A 45 -5.25 3.66 -0.10
C ALA A 45 -6.43 3.89 -1.04
N ALA A 46 -6.93 2.82 -1.70
CA ALA A 46 -8.11 2.89 -2.54
C ALA A 46 -9.36 3.28 -1.74
N LEU A 47 -9.58 2.70 -0.55
CA LEU A 47 -10.68 3.06 0.33
C LEU A 47 -10.61 4.52 0.79
N LEU A 48 -9.42 5.01 1.14
CA LEU A 48 -9.21 6.42 1.52
C LEU A 48 -9.47 7.37 0.35
N ALA A 49 -9.02 7.00 -0.86
CA ALA A 49 -9.28 7.77 -2.06
C ALA A 49 -10.78 7.79 -2.39
N VAL A 50 -11.47 6.65 -2.30
CA VAL A 50 -12.92 6.56 -2.51
C VAL A 50 -13.68 7.34 -1.45
N ALA A 51 -13.31 7.24 -0.17
CA ALA A 51 -13.95 7.98 0.92
C ALA A 51 -13.81 9.50 0.72
N ARG A 52 -12.65 9.96 0.24
CA ARG A 52 -12.40 11.37 -0.07
C ARG A 52 -13.19 11.84 -1.30
N VAL A 53 -13.32 11.02 -2.35
CA VAL A 53 -14.14 11.35 -3.54
C VAL A 53 -15.63 11.31 -3.21
N ALA A 54 -16.07 10.40 -2.35
CA ALA A 54 -17.45 10.29 -1.86
C ALA A 54 -17.83 11.43 -0.89
N GLY A 55 -16.90 12.33 -0.54
CA GLY A 55 -17.14 13.46 0.35
C GLY A 55 -17.30 13.08 1.82
N ALA A 56 -16.99 11.83 2.20
CA ALA A 56 -17.08 11.35 3.58
C ALA A 56 -15.89 11.81 4.45
N ALA A 57 -14.84 12.37 3.84
CA ALA A 57 -13.61 12.82 4.49
C ALA A 57 -12.96 13.95 3.70
#